data_AF-A0A935NVD4-F1
#
_entry.id   AF-A0A935NVD4-F1
#
_cell.length_a   1.000
_cell.length_b   1.000
_cell.length_c   1.000
_cell.angle_alpha   90.00
_cell.angle_beta   90.00
_cell.angle_gamma   90.00
#
_symmetry.space_group_name_H-M   'P 1'
#
loop_
_entity.id
_entity.type
_entity.pdbx_description
1 polymer ?
#
loop_
_entity_poly.entity_id
_entity_poly.type
_entity_poly.pdbx_seq_one_letter_code
_entity_poly.pdbx_strand_id
1 'polypeptide(L)'
;MEAFLLLMGMWFMIAVAIGLRRQSAAPVDGAASWMAAAYAEPHELVQVNATSFPEADLEYYDRARRELELEGLRWLGDLEDLSLSRLSPETRTFMRVFADGMIRGAVYHVRPRGMVVLLQTVLRIPRELRVIELVTEIRGQFLSTSNTHNLERLELPPEVVSERLPASTPLAKVVARHGERIAEHLRAHPEQIPETFENMAEVLASVARGNEALGRFWRDRSGGQGRERGERPRPDQSEGAVEDKAPREP
;
A
#
# COMPACT_ATOMS: atom_id res chain seq x y z
N MET A 1 12.96 4.74 -0.91
CA MET A 1 12.42 3.60 -0.13
C MET A 1 10.93 3.87 0.06
N GLU A 2 10.07 2.84 0.17
CA GLU A 2 8.61 2.85 0.47
C GLU A 2 7.70 2.40 -0.73
N ALA A 3 6.54 1.72 -0.51
CA ALA A 3 5.85 0.62 -1.28
C ALA A 3 4.83 0.90 -2.34
N PHE A 4 4.72 0.06 -3.37
CA PHE A 4 3.41 -0.11 -4.01
C PHE A 4 3.29 -1.36 -4.90
N LEU A 5 2.20 -2.11 -4.70
CA LEU A 5 1.51 -2.94 -5.69
C LEU A 5 -0.01 -2.82 -5.50
N LEU A 6 -0.66 -2.15 -6.46
CA LEU A 6 -2.09 -1.98 -6.76
C LEU A 6 -3.04 -1.42 -5.71
N LEU A 7 -2.75 -1.48 -4.41
CA LEU A 7 -3.78 -1.26 -3.39
C LEU A 7 -3.62 0.01 -2.55
N MET A 8 -2.41 0.59 -2.44
CA MET A 8 -2.04 1.54 -1.37
C MET A 8 -2.72 2.93 -1.37
N GLY A 9 -3.54 3.28 -2.34
CA GLY A 9 -4.31 4.52 -2.23
C GLY A 9 -5.47 4.33 -1.27
N MET A 10 -6.07 3.13 -1.19
CA MET A 10 -7.02 2.79 -0.14
C MET A 10 -6.37 2.79 1.25
N TRP A 11 -5.04 2.64 1.31
CA TRP A 11 -4.29 2.54 2.55
C TRP A 11 -3.97 3.89 3.19
N PHE A 12 -3.84 4.96 2.40
CA PHE A 12 -3.76 6.33 2.91
C PHE A 12 -4.98 6.68 3.79
N MET A 13 -6.15 6.17 3.45
CA MET A 13 -7.39 6.41 4.20
C MET A 13 -7.42 5.77 5.57
N ILE A 14 -6.92 4.54 5.63
CA ILE A 14 -6.91 3.75 6.85
C ILE A 14 -5.82 4.31 7.77
N ALA A 15 -4.67 4.71 7.22
CA ALA A 15 -3.64 5.43 7.95
C ALA A 15 -4.11 6.79 8.48
N VAL A 16 -4.96 7.53 7.75
CA VAL A 16 -5.57 8.78 8.23
C VAL A 16 -6.69 8.50 9.25
N ALA A 17 -7.52 7.47 9.06
CA ALA A 17 -8.56 7.09 10.02
C ALA A 17 -7.98 6.57 11.35
N ILE A 18 -6.87 5.83 11.30
CA ILE A 18 -6.12 5.35 12.47
C ILE A 18 -5.30 6.50 13.08
N GLY A 19 -4.64 7.33 12.26
CA GLY A 19 -3.82 8.45 12.69
C GLY A 19 -4.59 9.57 13.41
N LEU A 20 -5.91 9.64 13.23
CA LEU A 20 -6.76 10.63 13.91
C LEU A 20 -7.38 10.13 15.21
N ARG A 21 -7.23 8.84 15.56
CA ARG A 21 -7.67 8.35 16.88
C ARG A 21 -6.65 8.56 18.00
N ARG A 22 -5.37 8.86 17.71
CA ARG A 22 -4.37 9.20 18.74
C ARG A 22 -3.26 10.12 18.21
N GLN A 23 -3.30 11.39 18.61
CA GLN A 23 -2.16 12.32 18.56
C GLN A 23 -1.08 12.02 19.63
N SER A 24 -1.20 10.92 20.37
CA SER A 24 -0.13 10.41 21.23
C SER A 24 0.52 9.25 20.51
N ALA A 25 1.76 9.46 20.02
CA ALA A 25 2.73 8.43 19.62
C ALA A 25 2.14 7.01 19.53
N ALA A 26 1.34 6.74 18.50
CA ALA A 26 0.87 5.39 18.26
C ALA A 26 2.11 4.59 17.78
N PRO A 27 2.45 3.49 18.45
CA PRO A 27 3.68 2.74 18.16
C PRO A 27 3.63 2.21 16.73
N VAL A 28 4.79 2.13 16.10
CA VAL A 28 5.05 1.47 14.80
C VAL A 28 4.34 0.11 14.69
N ASP A 29 4.14 -0.55 15.83
CA ASP A 29 3.39 -1.79 16.04
C ASP A 29 1.96 -1.79 15.45
N GLY A 30 1.26 -0.65 15.44
CA GLY A 30 -0.13 -0.58 14.93
C GLY A 30 -0.23 -0.67 13.41
N ALA A 31 0.72 -0.08 12.70
CA ALA A 31 0.77 -0.15 11.24
C ALA A 31 1.28 -1.53 10.79
N ALA A 32 2.35 -2.04 11.41
CA ALA A 32 2.91 -3.34 11.09
C ALA A 32 1.92 -4.49 11.34
N SER A 33 1.21 -4.47 12.47
CA SER A 33 0.20 -5.50 12.78
C SER A 33 -0.98 -5.48 11.80
N TRP A 34 -1.43 -4.29 11.37
CA TRP A 34 -2.45 -4.18 10.33
C TRP A 34 -1.95 -4.70 8.99
N MET A 35 -0.73 -4.34 8.57
CA MET A 35 -0.11 -4.90 7.35
C MET A 35 -0.05 -6.42 7.42
N ALA A 36 0.40 -6.97 8.55
CA ALA A 36 0.43 -8.41 8.75
C ALA A 36 -0.95 -9.05 8.66
N ALA A 37 -2.00 -8.39 9.16
CA ALA A 37 -3.38 -8.87 9.05
C ALA A 37 -3.91 -8.79 7.60
N ALA A 38 -3.63 -7.70 6.88
CA ALA A 38 -4.10 -7.51 5.52
C ALA A 38 -3.47 -8.48 4.53
N TYR A 39 -2.17 -8.75 4.71
CA TYR A 39 -1.43 -9.73 3.92
C TYR A 39 -1.30 -11.09 4.63
N ALA A 40 -2.15 -11.37 5.62
CA ALA A 40 -2.18 -12.67 6.29
C ALA A 40 -2.61 -13.77 5.33
N GLU A 41 -3.60 -13.45 4.49
CA GLU A 41 -4.19 -14.34 3.50
C GLU A 41 -3.97 -13.79 2.08
N PRO A 42 -3.98 -14.65 1.05
CA PRO A 42 -4.03 -14.19 -0.33
C PRO A 42 -5.19 -13.23 -0.58
N HIS A 43 -4.92 -12.15 -1.31
CA HIS A 43 -5.96 -11.18 -1.64
C HIS A 43 -6.93 -11.76 -2.66
N GLU A 44 -8.22 -11.59 -2.38
CA GLU A 44 -9.29 -12.01 -3.27
C GLU A 44 -9.66 -10.85 -4.19
N LEU A 45 -9.12 -10.87 -5.41
CA LEU A 45 -9.40 -9.88 -6.45
C LEU A 45 -10.50 -10.39 -7.38
N VAL A 46 -11.56 -9.61 -7.54
CA VAL A 46 -12.71 -9.97 -8.39
C VAL A 46 -12.97 -8.90 -9.43
N GLN A 47 -13.38 -9.31 -10.62
CA GLN A 47 -13.88 -8.37 -11.62
C GLN A 47 -15.23 -7.83 -11.18
N VAL A 48 -15.40 -6.51 -11.35
CA VAL A 48 -16.61 -5.81 -10.94
C VAL A 48 -17.11 -4.88 -12.04
N ASN A 49 -18.37 -4.48 -11.93
CA ASN A 49 -18.90 -3.39 -12.72
C ASN A 49 -18.70 -2.07 -11.95
N ALA A 50 -18.07 -1.08 -12.58
CA ALA A 50 -17.87 0.25 -11.99
C ALA A 50 -19.18 0.91 -11.52
N THR A 51 -20.33 0.62 -12.17
CA THR A 51 -21.63 1.17 -11.75
C THR A 51 -22.11 0.63 -10.40
N SER A 52 -21.51 -0.45 -9.89
CA SER A 52 -21.77 -0.98 -8.54
C SER A 52 -21.13 -0.14 -7.42
N PHE A 53 -20.41 0.94 -7.78
CA PHE A 53 -19.73 1.87 -6.89
C PHE A 53 -20.31 3.27 -7.11
N PRO A 54 -21.51 3.59 -6.57
CA PRO A 54 -22.23 4.82 -6.87
C PRO A 54 -21.50 6.10 -6.44
N GLU A 55 -20.50 5.98 -5.58
CA GLU A 55 -19.70 7.09 -5.09
C GLU A 55 -18.41 7.30 -5.87
N ALA A 56 -18.15 6.45 -6.86
CA ALA A 56 -16.98 6.57 -7.69
C ALA A 56 -17.10 7.74 -8.67
N ASP A 57 -16.01 8.51 -8.83
CA ASP A 57 -15.89 9.51 -9.89
C ASP A 57 -15.65 8.81 -11.25
N LEU A 58 -16.72 8.30 -11.85
CA LEU A 58 -16.64 7.56 -13.12
C LEU A 58 -16.09 8.41 -14.27
N GLU A 59 -16.34 9.72 -14.26
CA GLU A 59 -15.78 10.65 -15.26
C GLU A 59 -14.25 10.71 -15.18
N TYR A 60 -13.68 10.67 -13.97
CA TYR A 60 -12.23 10.53 -13.78
C TYR A 60 -11.70 9.23 -14.39
N TYR A 61 -12.33 8.09 -14.09
CA TYR A 61 -11.88 6.82 -14.65
C TYR A 61 -11.96 6.77 -16.17
N ASP A 62 -13.01 7.35 -16.76
CA ASP A 62 -13.17 7.36 -18.22
C ASP A 62 -12.16 8.29 -18.89
N ARG A 63 -11.84 9.42 -18.27
CA ARG A 63 -10.75 10.30 -18.73
C ARG A 63 -9.39 9.60 -18.60
N ALA A 64 -9.09 9.02 -17.44
CA ALA A 64 -7.84 8.30 -17.23
C ALA A 64 -7.68 7.10 -18.18
N ARG A 65 -8.78 6.40 -18.48
CA ARG A 65 -8.80 5.35 -19.51
C ARG A 65 -8.36 5.87 -20.86
N ARG A 66 -8.98 6.95 -21.35
CA ARG A 66 -8.63 7.52 -22.65
C ARG A 66 -7.17 7.99 -22.69
N GLU A 67 -6.69 8.62 -21.62
CA GLU A 67 -5.30 9.07 -21.52
C GLU A 67 -4.33 7.88 -21.54
N LEU A 68 -4.60 6.79 -20.80
CA LEU A 68 -3.74 5.60 -20.79
C LEU A 68 -3.77 4.83 -22.10
N GLU A 69 -4.94 4.73 -22.75
CA GLU A 69 -5.07 4.11 -24.07
C GLU A 69 -4.28 4.91 -25.13
N LEU A 70 -4.19 6.23 -25.02
CA LEU A 70 -3.35 7.07 -25.88
C LEU A 70 -1.84 6.84 -25.65
N GLU A 71 -1.45 6.49 -24.43
CA GLU A 71 -0.07 6.11 -24.08
C GLU A 71 0.23 4.63 -24.41
N GLY A 72 -0.71 3.90 -25.01
CA GLY A 72 -0.53 2.51 -25.45
C GLY A 72 -0.98 1.43 -24.46
N LEU A 73 -1.45 1.81 -23.26
CA LEU A 73 -1.97 0.85 -22.28
C LEU A 73 -3.42 0.47 -22.60
N ARG A 74 -3.65 -0.81 -22.88
CA ARG A 74 -4.99 -1.36 -23.14
C ARG A 74 -5.75 -1.58 -21.83
N TRP A 75 -6.99 -1.13 -21.79
CA TRP A 75 -7.91 -1.43 -20.68
C TRP A 75 -8.27 -2.91 -20.63
N LEU A 76 -8.16 -3.52 -19.44
CA LEU A 76 -8.45 -4.94 -19.21
C LEU A 76 -9.74 -5.17 -18.41
N GLY A 77 -10.17 -4.19 -17.61
CA GLY A 77 -11.37 -4.30 -16.78
C GLY A 77 -11.26 -3.50 -15.49
N ASP A 78 -12.24 -3.68 -14.62
CA ASP A 78 -12.29 -3.08 -13.29
C ASP A 78 -12.23 -4.21 -12.23
N LEU A 79 -11.38 -4.04 -11.22
CA LEU A 79 -11.16 -5.01 -10.15
C LEU A 79 -11.51 -4.42 -8.78
N GLU A 80 -12.09 -5.24 -7.91
CA GLU A 80 -12.20 -4.97 -6.48
C GLU A 80 -11.35 -5.96 -5.69
N ASP A 81 -10.71 -5.46 -4.65
CA ASP A 81 -10.09 -6.29 -3.63
C ASP A 81 -11.09 -6.56 -2.49
N LEU A 82 -11.65 -7.77 -2.47
CA LEU A 82 -12.61 -8.17 -1.44
C LEU A 82 -11.95 -8.36 -0.09
N SER A 83 -10.66 -8.74 -0.04
CA SER A 83 -9.94 -8.87 1.22
C SER A 83 -9.83 -7.53 1.92
N LEU A 84 -9.45 -6.47 1.19
CA LEU A 84 -9.42 -5.14 1.76
C LEU A 84 -10.80 -4.54 1.98
N SER A 85 -11.77 -4.82 1.11
CA SER A 85 -13.15 -4.35 1.31
C SER A 85 -13.81 -4.96 2.53
N ARG A 86 -13.45 -6.19 2.93
CA ARG A 86 -13.84 -6.78 4.22
C ARG A 86 -13.21 -6.07 5.41
N LEU A 87 -11.95 -5.65 5.28
CA LEU A 87 -11.23 -4.94 6.35
C LEU A 87 -11.69 -3.49 6.52
N SER A 88 -12.14 -2.84 5.45
CA SER A 88 -12.63 -1.46 5.47
C SER A 88 -13.82 -1.27 4.51
N PRO A 89 -15.02 -1.78 4.89
CA PRO A 89 -16.21 -1.73 4.04
C PRO A 89 -16.63 -0.31 3.65
N GLU A 90 -16.34 0.67 4.51
CA GLU A 90 -16.66 2.08 4.30
C GLU A 90 -15.77 2.76 3.26
N THR A 91 -14.63 2.16 2.91
CA THR A 91 -13.68 2.68 1.91
C THR A 91 -13.63 1.80 0.65
N ARG A 92 -14.62 0.92 0.46
CA ARG A 92 -14.76 0.07 -0.72
C ARG A 92 -14.58 0.89 -2.01
N THR A 93 -13.66 0.45 -2.87
CA THR A 93 -13.31 1.10 -4.14
C THR A 93 -12.98 0.04 -5.18
N PHE A 94 -12.92 0.43 -6.45
CA PHE A 94 -12.42 -0.42 -7.52
C PHE A 94 -11.21 0.22 -8.21
N MET A 95 -10.40 -0.64 -8.81
CA MET A 95 -9.26 -0.29 -9.63
C MET A 95 -9.59 -0.54 -11.09
N ARG A 96 -9.38 0.46 -11.94
CA ARG A 96 -9.40 0.25 -13.38
C ARG A 96 -8.02 -0.18 -13.84
N VAL A 97 -7.94 -1.35 -14.48
CA VAL A 97 -6.69 -2.05 -14.76
C VAL A 97 -6.36 -1.99 -16.25
N PHE A 98 -5.07 -1.84 -16.54
CA PHE A 98 -4.53 -1.69 -17.88
C PHE A 98 -3.25 -2.51 -18.07
N ALA A 99 -2.89 -2.79 -19.31
CA ALA A 99 -1.57 -3.33 -19.66
C ALA A 99 -1.14 -2.99 -21.09
N ASP A 100 0.17 -2.92 -21.37
CA ASP A 100 0.74 -2.70 -22.72
C ASP A 100 1.72 -3.80 -23.15
N GLY A 101 1.63 -4.97 -22.52
CA GLY A 101 2.56 -6.08 -22.74
C GLY A 101 3.73 -6.07 -21.77
N MET A 102 4.22 -4.94 -21.25
CA MET A 102 5.33 -4.91 -20.27
C MET A 102 4.94 -4.23 -18.95
N ILE A 103 4.09 -3.22 -19.05
CA ILE A 103 3.60 -2.43 -17.94
C ILE A 103 2.20 -2.94 -17.63
N ARG A 104 1.92 -3.20 -16.35
CA ARG A 104 0.56 -3.22 -15.84
C ARG A 104 0.28 -1.92 -15.09
N GLY A 105 -0.86 -1.33 -15.38
CA GLY A 105 -1.30 -0.09 -14.76
C GLY A 105 -2.58 -0.29 -13.96
N ALA A 106 -2.75 0.49 -12.91
CA ALA A 106 -4.07 0.76 -12.39
C ALA A 106 -4.29 2.22 -12.04
N VAL A 107 -5.55 2.59 -12.16
CA VAL A 107 -6.06 3.88 -11.74
C VAL A 107 -7.17 3.63 -10.76
N TYR A 108 -7.18 4.39 -9.68
CA TYR A 108 -8.29 4.39 -8.73
C TYR A 108 -8.32 5.72 -7.99
N HIS A 109 -9.45 5.97 -7.34
CA HIS A 109 -9.59 7.13 -6.48
C HIS A 109 -10.11 6.70 -5.13
N VAL A 110 -9.77 7.52 -4.15
CA VAL A 110 -9.97 7.22 -2.76
C VAL A 110 -10.59 8.44 -2.10
N ARG A 111 -11.76 8.21 -1.50
CA ARG A 111 -12.60 9.27 -0.95
C ARG A 111 -12.75 9.13 0.57
N PRO A 112 -12.01 9.92 1.38
CA PRO A 112 -12.22 10.16 2.81
C PRO A 112 -13.69 10.27 3.19
N ARG A 113 -14.13 9.47 4.17
CA ARG A 113 -15.48 9.55 4.76
C ARG A 113 -15.43 9.86 6.25
N GLY A 114 -16.56 10.33 6.78
CA GLY A 114 -16.76 10.57 8.22
C GLY A 114 -15.99 11.77 8.77
N MET A 115 -15.64 11.71 10.07
CA MET A 115 -14.94 12.78 10.78
C MET A 115 -13.59 13.17 10.16
N VAL A 116 -13.01 12.29 9.33
CA VAL A 116 -11.79 12.56 8.57
C VAL A 116 -11.98 13.76 7.63
N VAL A 117 -13.15 13.93 7.00
CA VAL A 117 -13.44 15.04 6.07
C VAL A 117 -13.38 16.40 6.76
N LEU A 118 -13.87 16.48 8.00
CA LEU A 118 -13.79 17.70 8.82
C LEU A 118 -12.33 18.07 9.06
N LEU A 119 -11.50 17.08 9.31
CA LEU A 119 -10.10 17.25 9.66
C LEU A 119 -9.21 17.53 8.44
N GLN A 120 -9.55 16.98 7.27
CA GLN A 120 -8.93 17.39 6.00
C GLN A 120 -9.16 18.85 5.67
N THR A 121 -10.32 19.40 6.03
CA THR A 121 -10.61 20.82 5.85
C THR A 121 -9.71 21.69 6.73
N VAL A 122 -9.46 21.26 7.98
CA VAL A 122 -8.53 21.94 8.90
C VAL A 122 -7.07 21.82 8.44
N LEU A 123 -6.66 20.64 7.95
CA LEU A 123 -5.28 20.34 7.56
C LEU A 123 -4.95 20.65 6.09
N ARG A 124 -5.90 21.18 5.31
CA ARG A 124 -5.75 21.46 3.86
C ARG A 124 -5.27 20.25 3.04
N ILE A 125 -5.70 19.06 3.43
CA ILE A 125 -5.40 17.83 2.70
C ILE A 125 -6.36 17.73 1.50
N PRO A 126 -5.91 17.32 0.30
CA PRO A 126 -6.80 17.08 -0.85
C PRO A 126 -7.95 16.14 -0.48
N ARG A 127 -9.18 16.54 -0.82
CA ARG A 127 -10.41 15.80 -0.48
C ARG A 127 -10.54 14.47 -1.22
N GLU A 128 -9.89 14.36 -2.37
CA GLU A 128 -9.94 13.17 -3.22
C GLU A 128 -8.52 12.85 -3.65
N LEU A 129 -8.07 11.64 -3.30
CA LEU A 129 -6.80 11.14 -3.76
C LEU A 129 -7.05 10.33 -5.03
N ARG A 130 -6.46 10.77 -6.14
CA ARG A 130 -6.49 10.08 -7.42
C ARG A 130 -5.14 9.44 -7.63
N VAL A 131 -5.11 8.10 -7.64
CA VAL A 131 -3.88 7.33 -7.75
C VAL A 131 -3.76 6.74 -9.14
N ILE A 132 -2.55 6.83 -9.66
CA ILE A 132 -2.06 6.14 -10.84
C ILE A 132 -0.86 5.33 -10.37
N GLU A 133 -0.82 4.07 -10.73
CA GLU A 133 0.29 3.19 -10.44
C GLU A 133 0.62 2.34 -11.66
N LEU A 134 1.89 2.30 -12.00
CA LEU A 134 2.44 1.52 -13.10
C LEU A 134 3.51 0.59 -12.55
N VAL A 135 3.46 -0.67 -12.96
CA VAL A 135 4.35 -1.72 -12.47
C VAL A 135 4.89 -2.51 -13.65
N THR A 136 6.20 -2.71 -13.64
CA THR A 136 6.89 -3.69 -14.46
C THR A 136 7.49 -4.74 -13.55
N GLU A 137 7.26 -6.02 -13.85
CA GLU A 137 7.85 -7.13 -13.11
C GLU A 137 9.04 -7.70 -13.88
N ILE A 138 10.17 -7.88 -13.20
CA ILE A 138 11.42 -8.35 -13.78
C ILE A 138 12.02 -9.39 -12.84
N ARG A 139 11.94 -10.68 -13.20
CA ARG A 139 12.44 -11.81 -12.38
C ARG A 139 11.99 -11.77 -10.91
N GLY A 140 10.71 -11.45 -10.68
CA GLY A 140 10.14 -11.32 -9.34
C GLY A 140 10.49 -10.04 -8.58
N GLN A 141 11.25 -9.11 -9.19
CA GLN A 141 11.35 -7.73 -8.73
C GLN A 141 10.25 -6.87 -9.35
N PHE A 142 9.75 -5.91 -8.59
CA PHE A 142 8.67 -5.02 -9.00
C PHE A 142 9.17 -3.59 -9.07
N LEU A 143 9.35 -3.09 -10.28
CA LEU A 143 9.60 -1.68 -10.50
C LEU A 143 8.25 -0.96 -10.52
N SER A 144 7.97 -0.11 -9.53
CA SER A 144 6.67 0.57 -9.38
C SER A 144 6.83 2.09 -9.48
N THR A 145 5.97 2.77 -10.25
CA THR A 145 5.93 4.24 -10.33
C THR A 145 4.51 4.72 -10.08
N SER A 146 4.34 5.65 -9.15
CA SER A 146 3.02 6.18 -8.80
C SER A 146 3.04 7.69 -8.53
N ASN A 147 1.86 8.31 -8.47
CA ASN A 147 1.69 9.70 -8.05
C ASN A 147 1.35 9.83 -6.55
N THR A 148 1.99 9.06 -5.67
CA THR A 148 1.64 9.04 -4.24
C THR A 148 2.69 9.68 -3.31
N HIS A 149 3.52 10.58 -3.82
CA HIS A 149 4.57 11.20 -3.01
C HIS A 149 4.01 11.90 -1.76
N ASN A 150 4.71 11.79 -0.62
CA ASN A 150 4.31 12.22 0.73
C ASN A 150 3.10 11.50 1.34
N LEU A 151 2.57 10.45 0.71
CA LEU A 151 1.45 9.67 1.27
C LEU A 151 1.92 8.43 2.01
N GLU A 152 3.23 8.24 2.18
CA GLU A 152 3.80 7.03 2.74
C GLU A 152 4.65 7.19 3.99
N ARG A 153 4.67 6.07 4.73
CA ARG A 153 5.34 5.86 6.02
C ARG A 153 5.78 4.39 6.22
N LEU A 154 5.77 3.55 5.18
CA LEU A 154 5.91 2.09 5.31
C LEU A 154 7.12 1.56 4.53
N GLU A 155 7.94 0.74 5.21
CA GLU A 155 9.11 0.08 4.62
C GLU A 155 8.74 -1.00 3.58
N LEU A 156 9.75 -1.44 2.80
CA LEU A 156 9.56 -2.43 1.74
C LEU A 156 10.31 -3.73 1.79
N PRO A 157 9.70 -4.79 1.22
CA PRO A 157 10.47 -5.89 0.70
C PRO A 157 11.51 -5.38 -0.31
N PRO A 158 12.76 -5.87 -0.25
CA PRO A 158 13.80 -5.53 -1.21
C PRO A 158 13.42 -5.88 -2.65
N GLU A 159 12.44 -6.75 -2.88
CA GLU A 159 11.88 -7.08 -4.18
C GLU A 159 11.15 -5.90 -4.85
N VAL A 160 10.76 -4.85 -4.13
CA VAL A 160 9.97 -3.72 -4.67
C VAL A 160 10.82 -2.45 -4.75
N VAL A 161 11.01 -1.95 -5.97
CA VAL A 161 11.73 -0.70 -6.26
C VAL A 161 10.74 0.37 -6.72
N SER A 162 10.31 1.22 -5.79
CA SER A 162 9.29 2.24 -6.05
C SER A 162 9.88 3.64 -6.24
N GLU A 163 9.28 4.44 -7.14
CA GLU A 163 9.46 5.89 -7.23
C GLU A 163 8.09 6.56 -7.20
N ARG A 164 8.02 7.67 -6.46
CA ARG A 164 6.78 8.41 -6.29
C ARG A 164 6.92 9.83 -6.73
N LEU A 165 5.96 10.21 -7.56
CA LEU A 165 5.81 11.56 -8.06
C LEU A 165 4.74 12.29 -7.23
N PRO A 166 4.74 13.63 -7.21
CA PRO A 166 3.69 14.42 -6.57
C PRO A 166 2.28 13.97 -6.95
N ALA A 167 1.31 14.04 -6.03
CA ALA A 167 -0.08 13.67 -6.31
C ALA A 167 -0.73 14.44 -7.47
N SER A 168 -0.24 15.65 -7.75
CA SER A 168 -0.68 16.47 -8.88
C SER A 168 0.00 16.12 -10.21
N THR A 169 0.87 15.10 -10.25
CA THR A 169 1.61 14.73 -11.47
C THR A 169 0.65 14.25 -12.56
N PRO A 170 0.67 14.84 -13.76
CA PRO A 170 -0.18 14.39 -14.86
C PRO A 170 0.09 12.94 -15.25
N LEU A 171 -0.94 12.22 -15.69
CA LEU A 171 -0.88 10.79 -16.03
C LEU A 171 0.22 10.47 -17.05
N ALA A 172 0.27 11.22 -18.15
CA ALA A 172 1.29 11.06 -19.19
C ALA A 172 2.72 11.20 -18.63
N LYS A 173 2.93 12.04 -17.61
CA LYS A 173 4.24 12.18 -16.95
C LYS A 173 4.58 10.98 -16.06
N VAL A 174 3.58 10.36 -15.44
CA VAL A 174 3.79 9.09 -14.69
C VAL A 174 4.19 7.98 -15.66
N VAL A 175 3.50 7.85 -16.80
CA VAL A 175 3.83 6.86 -17.84
C VAL A 175 5.23 7.08 -18.42
N ALA A 176 5.53 8.30 -18.86
CA ALA A 176 6.84 8.64 -19.39
C ALA A 176 7.95 8.32 -18.39
N ARG A 177 7.78 8.71 -17.12
CA ARG A 177 8.78 8.41 -16.08
C ARG A 177 8.92 6.91 -15.85
N HIS A 178 7.84 6.15 -15.86
CA HIS A 178 7.92 4.70 -15.72
C HIS A 178 8.72 4.06 -16.86
N GLY A 179 8.46 4.48 -18.10
CA GLY A 179 9.23 4.03 -19.27
C GLY A 179 10.72 4.35 -19.18
N GLU A 180 11.07 5.56 -18.73
CA GLU A 180 12.48 5.93 -18.48
C GLU A 180 13.15 4.97 -17.49
N ARG A 181 12.48 4.65 -16.39
CA ARG A 181 13.02 3.77 -15.34
C ARG A 181 13.20 2.33 -15.83
N ILE A 182 12.26 1.83 -16.63
CA ILE A 182 12.41 0.51 -17.29
C ILE A 182 13.65 0.53 -18.18
N ALA A 183 13.80 1.57 -19.01
CA ALA A 183 14.95 1.69 -19.90
C ALA A 183 16.28 1.83 -19.13
N GLU A 184 16.30 2.56 -18.01
CA GLU A 184 17.44 2.65 -17.10
C GLU A 184 17.80 1.27 -16.52
N HIS A 185 16.80 0.52 -16.03
CA HIS A 185 16.98 -0.80 -15.44
C HIS A 185 17.51 -1.82 -16.47
N LEU A 186 16.89 -1.90 -17.65
CA LEU A 186 17.29 -2.82 -18.71
C LEU A 186 18.65 -2.46 -19.32
N ARG A 187 19.05 -1.17 -19.30
CA ARG A 187 20.41 -0.78 -19.70
C ARG A 187 21.46 -1.24 -18.70
N ALA A 188 21.14 -1.20 -17.40
CA ALA A 188 22.03 -1.70 -16.35
C ALA A 188 22.07 -3.24 -16.29
N HIS A 189 20.99 -3.90 -16.72
CA HIS A 189 20.81 -5.35 -16.64
C HIS A 189 20.23 -5.93 -17.96
N PRO A 190 21.00 -5.91 -19.06
CA PRO A 190 20.51 -6.28 -20.40
C PRO A 190 20.10 -7.74 -20.55
N GLU A 191 20.54 -8.62 -19.64
CA GLU A 191 20.14 -10.03 -19.60
C GLU A 191 18.77 -10.28 -18.95
N GLN A 192 18.19 -9.26 -18.32
CA GLN A 192 16.89 -9.37 -17.68
C GLN A 192 15.77 -9.09 -18.68
N ILE A 193 14.73 -9.91 -18.62
CA ILE A 193 13.56 -9.82 -19.50
C ILE A 193 12.37 -9.51 -18.59
N PRO A 194 11.63 -8.42 -18.86
CA PRO A 194 10.38 -8.14 -18.16
C PRO A 194 9.34 -9.24 -18.41
N GLU A 195 8.54 -9.51 -17.39
CA GLU A 195 7.32 -10.33 -17.55
C GLU A 195 6.33 -9.62 -18.46
N THR A 196 5.55 -10.40 -19.21
CA THR A 196 4.56 -9.85 -20.14
C THR A 196 3.14 -9.88 -19.59
N PHE A 197 2.33 -8.87 -19.94
CA PHE A 197 0.95 -8.71 -19.50
C PHE A 197 -0.01 -8.49 -20.69
N GLU A 198 -0.54 -9.57 -21.22
CA GLU A 198 -1.49 -9.60 -22.35
C GLU A 198 -2.95 -9.70 -21.91
N ASN A 199 -3.21 -10.13 -20.67
CA ASN A 199 -4.57 -10.33 -20.20
C ASN A 199 -4.69 -10.17 -18.68
N MET A 200 -5.94 -10.15 -18.20
CA MET A 200 -6.22 -9.97 -16.78
C MET A 200 -5.64 -11.10 -15.92
N ALA A 201 -5.57 -12.34 -16.40
CA ALA A 201 -5.06 -13.44 -15.60
C ALA A 201 -3.55 -13.28 -15.31
N GLU A 202 -2.78 -12.80 -16.28
CA GLU A 202 -1.36 -12.49 -16.10
C GLU A 202 -1.14 -11.31 -15.15
N VAL A 203 -1.97 -10.27 -15.27
CA VAL A 203 -1.95 -9.16 -14.31
C VAL A 203 -2.23 -9.68 -12.91
N LEU A 204 -3.30 -10.44 -12.70
CA LEU A 204 -3.68 -11.01 -11.40
C LEU A 204 -2.59 -11.91 -10.81
N ALA A 205 -1.92 -12.72 -11.65
CA ALA A 205 -0.79 -13.55 -11.22
C ALA A 205 0.39 -12.68 -10.72
N SER A 206 0.70 -11.59 -11.41
CA SER A 206 1.70 -10.61 -10.96
C SER A 206 1.30 -9.91 -9.66
N VAL A 207 0.02 -9.55 -9.50
CA VAL A 207 -0.48 -8.97 -8.24
C VAL A 207 -0.30 -9.96 -7.10
N ALA A 208 -0.65 -11.23 -7.31
CA ALA A 208 -0.55 -12.28 -6.30
C ALA A 208 0.90 -12.49 -5.84
N ARG A 209 1.87 -12.57 -6.76
CA ARG A 209 3.31 -12.66 -6.42
C ARG A 209 3.78 -11.45 -5.62
N GLY A 210 3.30 -10.28 -6.01
CA GLY A 210 3.54 -9.03 -5.30
C GLY A 210 3.03 -9.00 -3.86
N ASN A 211 1.76 -9.38 -3.68
CA ASN A 211 1.12 -9.49 -2.38
C ASN A 211 1.79 -10.55 -1.51
N GLU A 212 2.28 -11.65 -2.10
CA GLU A 212 3.03 -12.67 -1.38
C GLU A 212 4.36 -12.12 -0.85
N ALA A 213 5.11 -11.39 -1.68
CA ALA A 213 6.37 -10.76 -1.26
C ALA A 213 6.15 -9.77 -0.10
N LEU A 214 5.09 -8.94 -0.19
CA LEU A 214 4.68 -8.06 0.90
C LEU A 214 4.27 -8.84 2.15
N GLY A 215 3.46 -9.88 2.00
CA GLY A 215 3.03 -10.72 3.12
C GLY A 215 4.19 -11.38 3.85
N ARG A 216 5.18 -11.91 3.12
CA ARG A 216 6.41 -12.47 3.72
C ARG A 216 7.14 -11.41 4.55
N PHE A 217 7.40 -10.25 3.96
CA PHE A 217 8.08 -9.13 4.62
C PHE A 217 7.39 -8.71 5.93
N TRP A 218 6.06 -8.52 5.91
CA TRP A 218 5.33 -8.06 7.09
C TRP A 218 5.13 -9.14 8.17
N ARG A 219 5.02 -10.42 7.77
CA ARG A 219 5.01 -11.53 8.73
C ARG A 219 6.34 -11.66 9.46
N ASP A 220 7.46 -11.56 8.74
CA ASP A 220 8.80 -11.64 9.33
C ASP A 220 9.04 -10.49 10.31
N ARG A 221 8.66 -9.26 9.92
CA ARG A 221 8.80 -8.09 10.79
C ARG A 221 7.94 -8.18 12.05
N SER A 222 6.70 -8.63 11.92
CA SER A 222 5.77 -8.76 13.05
C SER A 222 6.16 -9.90 14.00
N GLY A 223 6.70 -10.99 13.45
CA GLY A 223 7.21 -12.13 14.23
C GLY A 223 8.52 -11.81 14.98
N GLY A 224 9.41 -11.01 14.40
CA GLY A 224 10.65 -10.56 15.04
C GLY A 224 10.42 -9.69 16.28
N GLN A 225 9.44 -8.78 16.23
CA GLN A 225 9.10 -7.90 17.35
C GLN A 225 8.53 -8.67 18.57
N GLY A 226 7.88 -9.82 18.35
CA GLY A 226 7.38 -10.68 19.43
C GLY A 226 8.48 -11.40 20.20
N ARG A 227 9.59 -11.76 19.55
CA ARG A 227 10.70 -12.51 20.16
C ARG A 227 11.63 -11.63 21.00
N GLU A 228 12.01 -10.46 20.53
CA GLU A 228 12.89 -9.54 21.28
C GLU A 228 12.24 -8.99 22.57
N ARG A 229 10.90 -8.97 22.63
CA ARG A 229 10.16 -8.50 23.81
C ARG A 229 10.07 -9.55 24.93
N GLY A 230 10.27 -10.84 24.60
CA GLY A 230 10.26 -11.94 25.56
C GLY A 230 11.59 -12.17 26.28
N GLU A 231 12.69 -11.61 25.77
CA GLU A 231 14.05 -11.88 26.27
C GLU A 231 14.65 -10.76 27.12
N ARG A 232 13.94 -9.67 27.42
CA ARG A 232 14.41 -8.75 28.46
C ARG A 232 14.19 -9.41 29.82
N PRO A 233 15.26 -9.80 30.55
CA PRO A 233 15.10 -10.26 31.92
C PRO A 233 14.46 -9.11 32.70
N ARG A 234 13.41 -9.41 33.46
CA ARG A 234 12.91 -8.45 34.45
C ARG A 234 14.10 -8.06 35.34
N PRO A 235 14.40 -6.77 35.54
CA PRO A 235 15.42 -6.39 36.49
C PRO A 235 15.01 -6.98 37.83
N ASP A 236 15.94 -7.74 38.39
CA ASP A 236 15.85 -8.43 39.66
C ASP A 236 15.29 -7.48 40.72
N GLN A 237 14.12 -7.82 41.28
CA GLN A 237 13.63 -7.19 42.50
C GLN A 237 14.32 -7.86 43.68
N SER A 238 15.64 -7.68 43.75
CA SER A 238 16.40 -7.91 44.96
C SER A 238 16.57 -6.56 45.68
N GLU A 239 16.32 -6.60 46.99
CA GLU A 239 16.66 -5.59 48.01
C GLU A 239 15.56 -4.60 48.43
N GLY A 240 14.98 -4.91 49.60
CA GLY A 240 14.19 -4.00 50.41
C GLY A 240 14.05 -4.59 51.81
N ALA A 241 15.12 -4.49 52.60
CA ALA A 241 15.24 -4.94 53.98
C ALA A 241 14.07 -4.49 54.87
N VAL A 242 13.55 -5.41 55.70
CA VAL A 242 12.66 -5.07 56.82
C VAL A 242 13.47 -5.16 58.10
N GLU A 243 13.51 -4.01 58.75
CA GLU A 243 14.23 -3.59 59.94
C GLU A 243 13.78 -4.33 61.21
N ASP A 244 14.78 -4.69 62.02
CA ASP A 244 14.68 -5.36 63.31
C ASP A 244 14.09 -4.42 64.38
N LYS A 245 13.01 -4.84 65.05
CA LYS A 245 12.37 -4.10 66.15
C LYS A 245 12.65 -4.80 67.48
N ALA A 246 13.54 -4.21 68.28
CA ALA A 246 13.75 -4.60 69.66
C ALA A 246 12.55 -4.23 70.57
N PRO A 247 12.24 -5.01 71.61
CA PRO A 247 11.14 -4.73 72.54
C PRO A 247 11.56 -3.78 73.66
N ARG A 248 10.65 -2.89 74.07
CA ARG A 248 10.73 -2.17 75.36
C ARG A 248 9.93 -2.95 76.39
N GLU A 249 10.59 -3.28 77.49
CA GLU A 249 10.02 -3.82 78.73
C GLU A 249 9.32 -2.71 79.57
N PRO A 250 8.46 -3.10 80.54
CA PRO A 250 7.32 -2.32 81.05
C PRO A 250 7.64 -1.19 82.04
#